data_AF-X0VEI2-F1
#
_entry.id   AF-X0VEI2-F1
#
_cell.length_a   1.000
_cell.length_b   1.000
_cell.length_c   1.000
_cell.angle_alpha   90.00
_cell.angle_beta   90.00
_cell.angle_gamma   90.00
#
_symmetry.space_group_name_H-M   'P 1'
#
loop_
_entity.id
_entity.type
_entity.pdbx_description
1 polymer ?
#
loop_
_entity_poly.entity_id
_entity_poly.type
_entity_poly.pdbx_seq_one_letter_code
_entity_poly.pdbx_strand_id
1 'polypeptide(L)'
;MKELPETVGYCGLVCGVCFDLGPPGCDCRTAPKPQEADCYQRNCCLKRGLDGCWECGDFPCDKGYFGEKHGGWRALCVASVQYVRDHGLEALAELVVRRHGSRMDHSLYMHKTPEEALQILQGAGPAAANRGSAPRGGDDP
;
A
#
# COMPACT_ATOMS: atom_id res chain seq x y z
N MET A 1 7.86 -18.08 2.51
CA MET A 1 7.49 -16.67 2.78
C MET A 1 6.89 -16.15 1.49
N LYS A 2 5.83 -15.32 1.54
CA LYS A 2 5.30 -14.68 0.33
C LYS A 2 6.30 -13.64 -0.18
N GLU A 3 6.48 -13.56 -1.48
CA GLU A 3 7.26 -12.48 -2.09
C GLU A 3 6.48 -11.17 -1.96
N LEU A 4 7.18 -10.05 -1.80
CA LEU A 4 6.52 -8.78 -1.50
C LEU A 4 5.47 -8.33 -2.54
N PRO A 5 5.67 -8.52 -3.86
CA PRO A 5 4.64 -8.24 -4.88
C PRO A 5 3.33 -9.02 -4.68
N GLU A 6 3.39 -10.24 -4.12
CA GLU A 6 2.20 -11.07 -3.85
C GLU A 6 1.34 -10.47 -2.73
N THR A 7 1.94 -9.63 -1.89
CA THR A 7 1.27 -8.93 -0.79
C THR A 7 0.54 -7.67 -1.22
N VAL A 8 0.61 -7.28 -2.50
CA VAL A 8 -0.11 -6.10 -3.01
C VAL A 8 -1.61 -6.38 -2.94
N GLY A 9 -2.35 -5.62 -2.14
CA GLY A 9 -3.80 -5.76 -2.05
C GLY A 9 -4.50 -5.24 -3.32
N TYR A 10 -5.78 -5.58 -3.49
CA TYR A 10 -6.59 -5.12 -4.63
C TYR A 10 -6.62 -3.59 -4.79
N CYS A 11 -6.38 -2.84 -3.70
CA CYS A 11 -6.30 -1.38 -3.66
C CYS A 11 -4.94 -0.79 -4.05
N GLY A 12 -3.93 -1.62 -4.36
CA GLY A 12 -2.57 -1.20 -4.71
C GLY A 12 -1.62 -0.98 -3.53
N LEU A 13 -2.04 -1.21 -2.27
CA LEU A 13 -1.14 -1.12 -1.13
C LEU A 13 -0.27 -2.38 -1.01
N VAL A 14 1.02 -2.21 -0.72
CA VAL A 14 1.94 -3.33 -0.42
C VAL A 14 1.71 -3.76 1.04
N CYS A 15 0.81 -4.71 1.27
CA CYS A 15 0.34 -5.03 2.62
C CYS A 15 1.44 -5.64 3.51
N GLY A 16 2.48 -6.26 2.92
CA GLY A 16 3.59 -6.85 3.68
C GLY A 16 4.44 -5.86 4.49
N VAL A 17 4.31 -4.56 4.25
CA VAL A 17 5.00 -3.49 5.01
C VAL A 17 4.02 -2.50 5.68
N CYS A 18 2.72 -2.80 5.66
CA CYS A 18 1.64 -1.93 6.15
C CYS A 18 1.47 -2.09 7.68
N PHE A 19 1.68 -1.02 8.45
CA PHE A 19 1.66 -1.07 9.92
C PHE A 19 0.26 -0.92 10.56
N ASP A 20 -0.64 -0.13 9.96
CA ASP A 20 -1.89 0.32 10.62
C ASP A 20 -2.89 -0.81 10.94
N LEU A 21 -2.67 -2.02 10.42
CA LEU A 21 -3.53 -3.19 10.65
C LEU A 21 -2.88 -4.26 11.56
N GLY A 22 -1.68 -3.99 12.10
CA GLY A 22 -0.85 -4.93 12.86
C GLY A 22 -0.26 -6.05 11.99
N PRO A 23 0.83 -6.74 12.39
CA PRO A 23 1.39 -7.84 11.60
C PRO A 23 0.34 -8.95 11.35
N PRO A 24 0.20 -9.47 10.12
CA PRO A 24 1.03 -9.27 8.93
C PRO A 24 0.53 -8.18 7.95
N GLY A 25 -0.22 -7.17 8.42
CA GLY A 25 -0.91 -6.18 7.60
C GLY A 25 -2.34 -6.64 7.27
N CYS A 26 -2.89 -6.14 6.15
CA CYS A 26 -4.11 -6.65 5.54
C CYS A 26 -3.81 -7.98 4.83
N ASP A 27 -4.62 -9.02 5.00
CA ASP A 27 -4.48 -10.28 4.25
C ASP A 27 -5.70 -10.55 3.35
N CYS A 28 -6.14 -9.50 2.64
CA CYS A 28 -7.35 -9.53 1.83
C CYS A 28 -7.37 -10.58 0.72
N ARG A 29 -6.20 -11.10 0.32
CA ARG A 29 -6.02 -12.09 -0.75
C ARG A 29 -6.14 -13.54 -0.28
N THR A 30 -5.75 -13.88 0.94
CA THR A 30 -5.81 -15.27 1.42
C THR A 30 -6.75 -15.47 2.60
N ALA A 31 -6.58 -14.72 3.69
CA ALA A 31 -7.39 -14.86 4.89
C ALA A 31 -7.88 -13.48 5.36
N PRO A 32 -8.86 -12.87 4.65
CA PRO A 32 -9.37 -11.56 5.03
C PRO A 32 -9.92 -11.65 6.46
N LYS A 33 -9.45 -10.77 7.36
CA LYS A 33 -10.10 -10.69 8.67
C LYS A 33 -11.54 -10.15 8.48
N PRO A 34 -12.45 -10.27 9.45
CA PRO A 34 -13.86 -9.90 9.27
C PRO A 34 -14.06 -8.48 8.71
N GLN A 35 -13.25 -7.52 9.16
CA GLN A 35 -13.26 -6.13 8.69
C GLN A 35 -12.79 -5.94 7.22
N GLU A 36 -12.03 -6.89 6.67
CA GLU A 36 -11.62 -6.92 5.27
C GLU A 36 -12.64 -7.61 4.36
N ALA A 37 -13.55 -8.41 4.93
CA ALA A 37 -14.60 -9.09 4.16
C ALA A 37 -15.56 -8.08 3.50
N ASP A 38 -15.78 -6.93 4.13
CA ASP A 38 -16.61 -5.84 3.61
C ASP A 38 -15.82 -4.81 2.79
N CYS A 39 -14.52 -5.05 2.53
CA CYS A 39 -13.69 -4.14 1.74
C CYS A 39 -14.22 -4.02 0.30
N TYR A 40 -14.57 -2.79 -0.09
CA TYR A 40 -15.13 -2.51 -1.41
C TYR A 40 -14.18 -2.94 -2.54
N GLN A 41 -12.90 -2.54 -2.48
CA GLN A 41 -11.92 -2.87 -3.53
C GLN A 41 -11.78 -4.38 -3.74
N ARG A 42 -11.72 -5.15 -2.64
CA ARG A 42 -11.68 -6.62 -2.67
C ARG A 42 -12.91 -7.18 -3.36
N ASN A 43 -14.10 -6.83 -2.88
CA ASN A 43 -15.35 -7.41 -3.36
C ASN A 43 -15.64 -7.01 -4.81
N CYS A 44 -15.27 -5.79 -5.22
CA CYS A 44 -15.38 -5.33 -6.60
C CYS A 44 -14.46 -6.13 -7.55
N CYS A 45 -13.18 -6.31 -7.18
CA CYS A 45 -12.23 -7.07 -8.01
C CYS A 45 -12.63 -8.53 -8.12
N LEU A 46 -13.00 -9.18 -7.01
CA LEU A 46 -13.47 -10.58 -7.01
C LEU A 46 -14.70 -10.78 -7.89
N LYS A 47 -15.70 -9.88 -7.78
CA LYS A 47 -16.91 -9.95 -8.62
C LYS A 47 -16.62 -9.83 -10.11
N ARG A 48 -15.56 -9.10 -10.46
CA ARG A 48 -15.15 -8.83 -11.85
C ARG A 48 -14.06 -9.78 -12.37
N GLY A 49 -13.55 -10.68 -11.53
CA GLY A 49 -12.42 -11.54 -11.88
C GLY A 49 -11.13 -10.78 -12.17
N LEU A 50 -10.87 -9.70 -11.43
CA LEU A 50 -9.65 -8.89 -11.54
C LEU A 50 -8.69 -9.19 -10.39
N ASP A 51 -7.40 -9.21 -10.69
CA ASP A 51 -6.35 -9.43 -9.68
C ASP A 51 -6.04 -8.16 -8.86
N GLY A 52 -6.49 -7.01 -9.36
CA GLY A 52 -6.44 -5.73 -8.66
C GLY A 52 -7.03 -4.59 -9.46
N CYS A 53 -7.14 -3.43 -8.81
CA CYS A 53 -7.66 -2.23 -9.46
C CYS A 53 -6.80 -1.74 -10.64
N TRP A 54 -5.56 -2.22 -10.79
CA TRP A 54 -4.69 -1.91 -11.94
C TRP A 54 -5.17 -2.53 -13.25
N GLU A 55 -5.97 -3.59 -13.21
CA GLU A 55 -6.58 -4.20 -14.41
C GLU A 55 -7.94 -3.59 -14.76
N CYS A 56 -8.48 -2.75 -13.88
CA CYS A 56 -9.82 -2.19 -14.02
C CYS A 56 -9.83 -1.02 -15.01
N GLY A 57 -10.60 -1.12 -16.09
CA GLY A 57 -10.79 -0.04 -17.06
C GLY A 57 -11.45 1.22 -16.49
N ASP A 58 -12.17 1.11 -15.38
CA ASP A 58 -12.85 2.24 -14.71
C ASP A 58 -11.97 2.93 -13.66
N PHE A 59 -10.72 2.47 -13.49
CA PHE A 59 -9.81 3.05 -12.51
C PHE A 59 -9.24 4.41 -12.99
N PRO A 60 -9.19 5.45 -12.12
CA PRO A 60 -9.72 5.49 -10.75
C PRO A 60 -11.22 5.80 -10.70
N CYS A 61 -12.01 4.94 -10.04
CA CYS A 61 -13.43 5.20 -9.78
C CYS A 61 -13.64 5.99 -8.48
N ASP A 62 -14.83 6.50 -8.22
CA ASP A 62 -15.17 7.24 -6.99
C ASP A 62 -15.84 6.34 -5.92
N LYS A 63 -15.22 5.20 -5.61
CA LYS A 63 -15.78 4.19 -4.69
C LYS A 63 -14.74 3.62 -3.72
N GLY A 64 -15.18 3.21 -2.53
CA GLY A 64 -14.32 2.65 -1.49
C GLY A 64 -13.16 3.58 -1.17
N TYR A 65 -11.94 3.04 -1.08
CA TYR A 65 -10.73 3.85 -0.80
C TYR A 65 -10.43 4.93 -1.83
N PHE A 66 -10.99 4.86 -3.03
CA PHE A 66 -10.86 5.92 -4.02
C PHE A 66 -11.91 7.01 -3.83
N GLY A 67 -12.97 6.83 -3.05
CA GLY A 67 -13.97 7.87 -2.84
C GLY A 67 -13.42 9.09 -2.09
N GLU A 68 -13.87 10.30 -2.42
CA GLU A 68 -13.45 11.55 -1.74
C GLU A 68 -13.69 11.51 -0.21
N LYS A 69 -14.69 10.75 0.24
CA LYS A 69 -15.07 10.66 1.65
C LYS A 69 -14.19 9.74 2.50
N HIS A 70 -13.27 8.99 1.90
CA HIS A 70 -12.43 8.00 2.61
C HIS A 70 -11.07 8.56 3.05
N GLY A 71 -11.11 9.39 4.11
CA GLY A 71 -10.11 9.44 5.18
C GLY A 71 -8.61 9.55 4.84
N GLY A 72 -8.25 10.07 3.67
CA GLY A 72 -6.85 10.24 3.26
C GLY A 72 -6.22 9.07 2.50
N TRP A 73 -6.91 7.94 2.35
CA TRP A 73 -6.38 6.75 1.63
C TRP A 73 -6.37 6.89 0.12
N ARG A 74 -7.23 7.76 -0.44
CA ARG A 74 -7.38 7.95 -1.89
C ARG A 74 -6.03 8.23 -2.56
N ALA A 75 -5.25 9.14 -2.00
CA ALA A 75 -3.98 9.59 -2.57
C ALA A 75 -3.04 8.40 -2.82
N LEU A 76 -2.76 7.65 -1.76
CA LEU A 76 -1.82 6.55 -1.80
C LEU A 76 -2.35 5.40 -2.66
N CYS A 77 -3.61 5.00 -2.49
CA CYS A 77 -4.17 3.88 -3.25
C CYS A 77 -4.21 4.19 -4.75
N VAL A 78 -4.61 5.41 -5.15
CA VAL A 78 -4.62 5.82 -6.56
C VAL A 78 -3.19 5.89 -7.11
N ALA A 79 -2.26 6.50 -6.38
CA ALA A 79 -0.85 6.59 -6.80
C ALA A 79 -0.24 5.20 -7.02
N SER A 80 -0.42 4.27 -6.06
CA SER A 80 0.14 2.93 -6.16
C SER A 80 -0.49 2.12 -7.29
N VAL A 81 -1.82 2.17 -7.46
CA VAL A 81 -2.47 1.46 -8.58
C VAL A 81 -2.03 2.02 -9.92
N GLN A 82 -1.93 3.35 -10.06
CA GLN A 82 -1.42 3.96 -11.28
C GLN A 82 0.01 3.52 -11.57
N TYR A 83 0.88 3.48 -10.56
CA TYR A 83 2.25 3.01 -10.70
C TYR A 83 2.33 1.55 -11.16
N VAL A 84 1.44 0.68 -10.67
CA VAL A 84 1.38 -0.72 -11.14
C VAL A 84 0.96 -0.80 -12.60
N ARG A 85 0.03 0.05 -13.07
CA ARG A 85 -0.35 0.09 -14.50
C ARG A 85 0.82 0.45 -15.40
N ASP A 86 1.67 1.37 -14.92
CA ASP A 86 2.76 1.91 -15.72
C ASP A 86 4.04 1.04 -15.64
N HIS A 87 4.25 0.34 -14.52
CA HIS A 87 5.55 -0.31 -14.22
C HIS A 87 5.47 -1.74 -13.68
N GLY A 88 4.28 -2.25 -13.32
CA GLY A 88 4.10 -3.58 -12.76
C GLY A 88 4.19 -3.66 -11.23
N LEU A 89 3.85 -4.83 -10.69
CA LEU A 89 3.76 -5.09 -9.24
C LEU A 89 5.14 -5.14 -8.57
N GLU A 90 6.13 -5.71 -9.27
CA GLU A 90 7.52 -5.84 -8.84
C GLU A 90 8.12 -4.45 -8.60
N ALA A 91 7.95 -3.55 -9.57
CA ALA A 91 8.44 -2.18 -9.48
C ALA A 91 7.79 -1.42 -8.31
N LEU A 92 6.50 -1.64 -8.04
CA LEU A 92 5.83 -1.04 -6.89
C LEU A 92 6.42 -1.55 -5.58
N ALA A 93 6.59 -2.86 -5.44
CA ALA A 93 7.14 -3.48 -4.23
C ALA A 93 8.55 -2.96 -3.93
N GLU A 94 9.42 -2.90 -4.95
CA GLU A 94 10.75 -2.33 -4.84
C GLU A 94 10.72 -0.84 -4.45
N LEU A 95 9.83 -0.06 -5.05
CA LEU A 95 9.68 1.36 -4.77
C LEU A 95 9.31 1.61 -3.31
N VAL A 96 8.30 0.88 -2.82
CA VAL A 96 7.82 1.02 -1.44
C VAL A 96 8.90 0.62 -0.43
N VAL A 97 9.63 -0.48 -0.66
CA VAL A 97 10.74 -0.89 0.21
C VAL A 97 11.89 0.10 0.17
N ARG A 98 12.27 0.58 -1.02
CA ARG A 98 13.32 1.60 -1.16
C ARG A 98 12.96 2.85 -0.36
N ARG A 99 11.68 3.23 -0.34
CA ARG A 99 11.20 4.44 0.33
C ARG A 99 11.03 4.27 1.84
N HIS A 100 10.48 3.15 2.30
CA HIS A 100 10.03 2.95 3.69
C HIS A 100 10.75 1.84 4.44
N GLY A 101 11.60 1.07 3.77
CA GLY A 101 12.16 -0.15 4.34
C GLY A 101 11.07 -1.19 4.61
N SER A 102 11.18 -1.87 5.76
CA SER A 102 10.23 -2.91 6.17
C SER A 102 8.95 -2.38 6.81
N ARG A 103 8.80 -1.05 6.95
CA ARG A 103 7.67 -0.45 7.66
C ARG A 103 7.25 0.88 7.05
N MET A 104 6.09 0.86 6.39
CA MET A 104 5.48 2.03 5.79
C MET A 104 4.70 2.87 6.81
N ASP A 105 4.96 4.18 6.79
CA ASP A 105 4.18 5.19 7.50
C ASP A 105 3.17 5.82 6.55
N HIS A 106 1.89 5.42 6.65
CA HIS A 106 0.85 5.95 5.77
C HIS A 106 0.49 7.41 6.07
N SER A 107 0.85 7.94 7.25
CA SER A 107 0.55 9.34 7.61
C SER A 107 1.21 10.34 6.65
N LEU A 108 2.32 9.95 6.01
CA LEU A 108 3.02 10.72 4.98
C LEU A 108 2.14 11.02 3.75
N TYR A 109 1.11 10.21 3.52
CA TYR A 109 0.24 10.26 2.36
C TYR A 109 -1.15 10.83 2.66
N MET A 110 -1.47 11.03 3.93
CA MET A 110 -2.78 11.53 4.32
C MET A 110 -2.98 12.96 3.81
N HIS A 111 -4.17 13.25 3.29
CA HIS A 111 -4.56 14.54 2.72
C HIS A 111 -3.72 15.02 1.52
N LYS A 112 -2.99 14.11 0.87
CA LYS A 112 -2.28 14.38 -0.38
C LYS A 112 -3.17 14.20 -1.59
N THR A 113 -2.75 14.74 -2.73
CA THR A 113 -3.28 14.30 -4.03
C THR A 113 -2.58 13.00 -4.47
N PRO A 114 -3.15 12.24 -5.42
CA PRO A 114 -2.44 11.09 -6.00
C PRO A 114 -1.08 11.45 -6.60
N GLU A 115 -0.95 12.62 -7.22
CA GLU A 115 0.29 13.11 -7.79
C GLU A 115 1.34 13.39 -6.71
N GLU A 116 0.95 14.07 -5.63
CA GLU A 116 1.83 14.30 -4.47
C GLU A 116 2.23 12.97 -3.80
N ALA A 117 1.29 12.03 -3.66
CA ALA A 117 1.58 10.71 -3.11
C ALA A 117 2.59 9.93 -3.98
N LEU A 118 2.47 10.01 -5.31
CA LEU A 118 3.43 9.41 -6.23
C LEU A 118 4.82 10.04 -6.11
N GLN A 119 4.89 11.37 -6.03
CA GLN A 119 6.14 12.09 -5.79
C GLN A 119 6.81 11.64 -4.49
N ILE A 120 6.04 11.51 -3.41
CA ILE A 120 6.53 11.02 -2.11
C ILE A 120 7.03 9.57 -2.22
N LEU A 121 6.31 8.68 -2.91
CA LEU A 121 6.76 7.30 -3.17
C LEU A 121 8.08 7.26 -3.94
N GLN A 122 8.23 8.13 -4.95
CA GLN A 122 9.43 8.25 -5.78
C GLN A 122 10.59 8.97 -5.10
N GLY A 123 10.41 9.46 -3.88
CA GLY A 123 11.46 10.04 -3.05
C GLY A 123 11.57 11.56 -3.09
N ALA A 124 10.62 12.27 -3.72
CA ALA A 124 10.50 13.72 -3.58
C ALA A 124 9.76 14.07 -2.27
N GLY A 125 10.38 14.87 -1.39
CA GLY A 125 9.83 15.27 -0.08
C GLY A 125 10.54 14.62 1.12
N PRO A 126 10.18 14.96 2.37
CA PRO A 126 10.91 14.52 3.56
C PRO A 126 10.91 12.99 3.64
N ALA A 127 12.09 12.38 3.72
CA ALA A 127 12.22 10.95 3.90
C ALA A 127 11.66 10.54 5.27
N ALA A 128 11.06 9.34 5.36
CA ALA A 128 10.84 8.71 6.65
C ALA A 128 12.20 8.67 7.36
N ALA A 129 12.28 9.30 8.53
CA ALA A 129 13.48 9.25 9.35
C ALA A 129 13.73 7.77 9.66
N ASN A 130 14.74 7.19 9.00
CA ASN A 130 15.13 5.82 9.17
C ASN A 130 15.55 5.64 10.64
N ARG A 131 14.60 5.25 11.50
CA ARG A 131 14.91 4.75 12.83
C ARG A 131 15.47 3.35 12.62
N GLY A 132 16.71 3.32 12.17
CA GLY A 132 17.52 2.12 12.18
C GLY A 132 17.46 1.56 13.60
N SER A 133 16.90 0.37 13.73
CA SER A 133 17.08 -0.43 14.94
C SER A 133 18.58 -0.65 15.07
N ALA A 134 19.23 0.14 15.92
CA ALA A 134 20.59 -0.10 16.32
C ALA A 134 20.70 -1.54 16.83
N PRO A 135 21.75 -2.30 16.47
CA PRO A 135 22.03 -3.54 17.16
C PRO A 135 22.23 -3.21 18.64
N ARG A 136 21.48 -3.87 19.53
CA ARG A 136 21.81 -3.86 20.96
C ARG A 136 23.07 -4.70 21.13
N GLY A 137 24.22 -4.07 20.88
CA GLY A 137 25.52 -4.53 21.34
C GLY A 137 25.89 -3.75 22.59
N GLY A 138 26.29 -4.47 23.63
CA GLY A 138 26.79 -3.91 24.87
C GLY A 138 26.63 -4.88 26.03
N ASP A 139 27.56 -5.84 26.12
CA ASP A 139 28.06 -6.46 27.36
C ASP A 139 28.24 -5.38 28.44
N ASP A 140 27.96 -5.61 29.72
CA ASP A 140 28.77 -6.29 30.76
C ASP A 140 28.15 -5.82 32.11
N PRO A 141 28.45 -6.38 33.31
CA PRO A 141 29.43 -7.44 33.61
C PRO A 141 28.87 -8.69 34.31
#